data_AF-A0A1H8BMH4-F1
#
_entry.id   AF-A0A1H8BMH4-F1
#
_cell.length_a   1.000
_cell.length_b   1.000
_cell.length_c   1.000
_cell.angle_alpha   90.00
_cell.angle_beta   90.00
_cell.angle_gamma   90.00
#
_symmetry.space_group_name_H-M   'P 1'
#
loop_
_entity.id
_entity.type
_entity.pdbx_description
1 polymer ?
#
loop_
_entity_poly.entity_id
_entity_poly.type
_entity_poly.pdbx_seq_one_letter_code
_entity_poly.pdbx_strand_id
1 'polypeptide(L)'
;MTDVRPYTSRAIKSTGLLDETRLLLRAWRPGESAADLRRRVRDEGLLGKTTAARAVDVVTHVFNQRFLAAGVETTKCIQQLLQVRGAGGWFDHVCFLLTARNDVVLRDAATRFLPDCVEAGRTTVDTASFEAFLLDREADGHIPKPWSPTVRRRVAQHILGQLSDFGALTKPRRAGVRTILRFEPDPVAVAWLAYDLHFKGVSDGAILEHEDWAVWALGPAAVRENLLHMAVPSLWELQVAGSVAQFTWGCHSMREVVDVLARLDVR
;
A
#
# COMPACT_ATOMS: atom_id res chain seq x y z
N MET A 1 18.54 -14.26 10.98
CA MET A 1 18.15 -14.75 9.63
C MET A 1 16.80 -14.15 9.33
N THR A 2 16.76 -13.04 8.61
CA THR A 2 15.52 -12.41 8.15
C THR A 2 14.78 -13.44 7.30
N ASP A 3 13.54 -13.76 7.66
CA ASP A 3 12.66 -14.63 6.88
C ASP A 3 12.40 -13.95 5.53
N VAL A 4 13.22 -14.26 4.53
CA VAL A 4 13.09 -13.69 3.19
C VAL A 4 11.88 -14.34 2.54
N ARG A 5 10.72 -13.66 2.65
CA ARG A 5 9.49 -14.09 1.99
C ARG A 5 9.73 -14.25 0.49
N PRO A 6 9.49 -15.43 -0.09
CA PRO A 6 9.82 -15.69 -1.50
C PRO A 6 8.91 -14.91 -2.43
N TYR A 7 9.46 -14.50 -3.57
CA TYR A 7 8.70 -13.87 -4.65
C TYR A 7 7.72 -14.88 -5.25
N THR A 8 6.49 -14.41 -5.51
CA THR A 8 5.44 -15.23 -6.12
C THR A 8 4.84 -14.51 -7.31
N SER A 9 4.34 -15.27 -8.29
CA SER A 9 3.66 -14.71 -9.46
C SER A 9 2.21 -14.26 -9.16
N ARG A 10 1.84 -14.09 -7.88
CA ARG A 10 0.49 -13.66 -7.45
C ARG A 10 0.15 -12.26 -7.95
N ALA A 11 1.16 -11.40 -8.12
CA ALA A 11 1.03 -10.07 -8.71
C ALA A 11 0.32 -10.07 -10.08
N ILE A 12 0.39 -11.15 -10.87
CA ILE A 12 -0.33 -11.25 -12.16
C ILE A 12 -1.86 -11.17 -11.96
N LYS A 13 -2.38 -11.56 -10.79
CA LYS A 13 -3.81 -11.55 -10.49
C LYS A 13 -4.24 -10.36 -9.65
N SER A 14 -3.29 -9.53 -9.21
CA SER A 14 -3.53 -8.33 -8.41
C SER A 14 -3.26 -7.09 -9.24
N THR A 15 -4.18 -6.12 -9.22
CA THR A 15 -4.03 -4.82 -9.87
C THR A 15 -4.47 -3.73 -8.87
N GLY A 16 -4.22 -2.44 -9.14
CA GLY A 16 -4.58 -1.36 -8.22
C GLY A 16 -6.07 -1.37 -7.88
N LEU A 17 -6.92 -1.37 -8.92
CA LEU A 17 -8.40 -1.45 -8.86
C LEU A 17 -9.00 -0.64 -7.70
N LEU A 18 -8.54 0.59 -7.54
CA LEU A 18 -8.91 1.45 -6.40
C LEU A 18 -10.41 1.71 -6.37
N ASP A 19 -11.05 1.87 -7.54
CA ASP A 19 -12.50 2.07 -7.65
C ASP A 19 -13.31 0.84 -7.22
N GLU A 20 -13.00 -0.35 -7.75
CA GLU A 20 -13.67 -1.58 -7.36
C GLU A 20 -13.41 -1.89 -5.88
N THR A 21 -12.19 -1.66 -5.42
CA THR A 21 -11.82 -1.82 -4.03
C THR A 21 -12.65 -0.93 -3.11
N ARG A 22 -12.84 0.34 -3.48
CA ARG A 22 -13.67 1.30 -2.76
C ARG A 22 -15.13 0.83 -2.69
N LEU A 23 -15.68 0.35 -3.81
CA LEU A 23 -17.05 -0.18 -3.86
C LEU A 23 -17.21 -1.41 -2.97
N LEU A 24 -16.27 -2.36 -3.05
CA LEU A 24 -16.26 -3.55 -2.20
C LEU A 24 -16.13 -3.20 -0.73
N LEU A 25 -15.26 -2.27 -0.37
CA LEU A 25 -15.08 -1.88 1.03
C LEU A 25 -16.35 -1.23 1.58
N ARG A 26 -17.07 -0.43 0.79
CA ARG A 26 -18.37 0.12 1.21
C ARG A 26 -19.43 -0.95 1.41
N ALA A 27 -19.41 -2.01 0.60
CA ALA A 27 -20.43 -3.06 0.64
C ALA A 27 -20.12 -4.21 1.62
N TRP A 28 -18.85 -4.35 2.02
CA TRP A 28 -18.38 -5.36 2.96
C TRP A 28 -19.06 -5.18 4.32
N ARG A 29 -19.51 -6.30 4.89
CA ARG A 29 -20.07 -6.31 6.24
C ARG A 29 -18.99 -6.74 7.24
N PRO A 30 -18.85 -6.06 8.38
CA PRO A 30 -17.96 -6.48 9.45
C PRO A 30 -17.99 -7.98 9.77
N GLY A 31 -16.86 -8.66 9.63
CA GLY A 31 -16.71 -10.10 9.88
C GLY A 31 -17.15 -11.01 8.73
N GLU A 32 -17.58 -10.44 7.61
CA GLU A 32 -17.93 -11.20 6.41
C GLU A 32 -16.69 -11.84 5.77
N SER A 33 -16.81 -13.14 5.47
CA SER A 33 -15.74 -13.90 4.83
C SER A 33 -15.57 -13.52 3.35
N ALA A 34 -14.39 -13.79 2.78
CA ALA A 34 -14.16 -13.60 1.34
C ALA A 34 -15.15 -14.40 0.48
N ALA A 35 -15.56 -15.59 0.94
CA ALA A 35 -16.52 -16.44 0.23
C ALA A 35 -17.94 -15.84 0.23
N ASP A 36 -18.35 -15.26 1.37
CA ASP A 36 -19.65 -14.62 1.51
C ASP A 36 -19.73 -13.32 0.71
N LEU A 37 -18.68 -12.49 0.80
CA LEU A 37 -18.57 -11.28 0.00
C LEU A 37 -18.61 -11.61 -1.50
N ARG A 38 -17.88 -12.65 -1.96
CA ARG A 38 -17.93 -13.10 -3.36
C ARG A 38 -19.33 -13.47 -3.80
N ARG A 39 -20.07 -14.22 -2.97
CA ARG A 39 -21.44 -14.63 -3.27
C ARG A 39 -22.33 -13.39 -3.42
N ARG A 40 -22.25 -12.46 -2.48
CA ARG A 40 -23.01 -11.20 -2.55
C ARG A 40 -22.62 -10.32 -3.74
N VAL A 41 -21.34 -10.19 -4.05
CA VAL A 41 -20.88 -9.42 -5.22
C VAL A 41 -21.48 -9.97 -6.52
N ARG A 42 -21.56 -11.30 -6.63
CA ARG A 42 -22.18 -11.96 -7.79
C ARG A 42 -23.70 -11.81 -7.80
N ASP A 43 -24.35 -12.05 -6.66
CA ASP A 43 -25.82 -12.14 -6.58
C ASP A 43 -26.47 -10.74 -6.57
N GLU A 44 -25.82 -9.74 -5.96
CA GLU A 44 -26.30 -8.34 -5.84
C GLU A 44 -25.71 -7.41 -6.93
N GLY A 45 -24.77 -7.88 -7.77
CA GLY A 45 -24.19 -7.09 -8.85
C GLY A 45 -23.35 -5.88 -8.40
N LEU A 46 -22.64 -6.00 -7.26
CA LEU A 46 -21.99 -4.87 -6.57
C LEU A 46 -20.91 -4.13 -7.36
N LEU A 47 -20.35 -4.75 -8.40
CA LEU A 47 -19.31 -4.17 -9.29
C LEU A 47 -19.84 -3.79 -10.67
N GLY A 48 -21.17 -3.65 -10.82
CA GLY A 48 -21.83 -3.13 -12.02
C GLY A 48 -21.49 -3.93 -13.28
N LYS A 49 -20.92 -3.26 -14.29
CA LYS A 49 -20.64 -3.80 -15.64
C LYS A 49 -19.53 -4.87 -15.69
N THR A 50 -18.94 -5.22 -14.55
CA THR A 50 -17.89 -6.24 -14.46
C THR A 50 -18.49 -7.64 -14.58
N THR A 51 -17.86 -8.54 -15.34
CA THR A 51 -18.31 -9.93 -15.41
C THR A 51 -18.23 -10.60 -14.03
N ALA A 52 -19.14 -11.54 -13.74
CA ALA A 52 -19.16 -12.25 -12.46
C ALA A 52 -17.81 -12.93 -12.14
N ALA A 53 -17.12 -13.47 -13.16
CA ALA A 53 -15.80 -14.06 -13.00
C ALA A 53 -14.75 -13.02 -12.58
N ARG A 54 -14.70 -11.86 -13.26
CA ARG A 54 -13.76 -10.80 -12.92
C ARG A 54 -14.05 -10.23 -11.53
N ALA A 55 -15.32 -10.09 -11.15
CA ALA A 55 -15.71 -9.61 -9.83
C ALA A 55 -15.26 -10.56 -8.71
N VAL A 56 -15.36 -11.88 -8.93
CA VAL A 56 -14.82 -12.89 -8.00
C VAL A 56 -13.30 -12.80 -7.89
N ASP A 57 -12.59 -12.56 -9.00
CA ASP A 57 -11.14 -12.37 -8.98
C ASP A 57 -10.72 -11.14 -8.17
N VAL A 58 -11.45 -10.02 -8.31
CA VAL A 58 -11.18 -8.81 -7.51
C VAL A 58 -11.32 -9.11 -6.01
N VAL A 59 -12.39 -9.79 -5.59
CA VAL A 59 -12.55 -10.13 -4.17
C VAL A 59 -11.45 -11.07 -3.69
N THR A 60 -11.13 -12.09 -4.48
CA THR A 60 -10.18 -13.16 -4.09
C THR A 60 -8.74 -12.66 -4.03
N HIS A 61 -8.32 -11.87 -5.02
CA HIS A 61 -6.92 -11.53 -5.24
C HIS A 61 -6.56 -10.12 -4.81
N VAL A 62 -7.52 -9.19 -4.80
CA VAL A 62 -7.26 -7.79 -4.41
C VAL A 62 -7.83 -7.52 -3.03
N PHE A 63 -9.14 -7.65 -2.85
CA PHE A 63 -9.79 -7.25 -1.59
C PHE A 63 -9.35 -8.10 -0.40
N ASN A 64 -9.30 -9.43 -0.57
CA ASN A 64 -8.90 -10.35 0.51
C ASN A 64 -7.45 -10.12 0.95
N GLN A 65 -6.53 -9.98 -0.01
CA GLN A 65 -5.12 -9.73 0.28
C GLN A 65 -4.90 -8.36 0.92
N ARG A 66 -5.65 -7.34 0.48
CA ARG A 66 -5.47 -5.96 0.97
C ARG A 66 -6.13 -5.73 2.33
N PHE A 67 -7.39 -6.13 2.50
CA PHE A 67 -8.19 -5.78 3.68
C PHE A 67 -8.37 -6.95 4.64
N LEU A 68 -8.86 -8.10 4.15
CA LEU A 68 -9.19 -9.21 5.06
C LEU A 68 -7.93 -9.76 5.76
N ALA A 69 -6.78 -9.77 5.07
CA ALA A 69 -5.50 -10.12 5.67
C ALA A 69 -5.00 -9.07 6.69
N ALA A 70 -5.43 -7.82 6.60
CA ALA A 70 -5.08 -6.77 7.58
C ALA A 70 -5.87 -6.89 8.88
N GLY A 71 -6.92 -7.73 8.91
CA GLY A 71 -7.76 -7.96 10.07
C GLY A 71 -9.07 -7.17 10.04
N VAL A 72 -10.05 -7.69 10.77
CA VAL A 72 -11.43 -7.17 10.79
C VAL A 72 -11.47 -5.73 11.34
N GLU A 73 -10.76 -5.45 12.44
CA GLU A 73 -10.78 -4.12 13.07
C GLU A 73 -10.12 -3.05 12.20
N THR A 74 -8.97 -3.35 11.60
CA THR A 74 -8.31 -2.45 10.64
C THR A 74 -9.22 -2.16 9.45
N THR A 75 -9.85 -3.20 8.87
CA THR A 75 -10.77 -3.04 7.74
C THR A 75 -11.98 -2.19 8.10
N LYS A 76 -12.58 -2.40 9.29
CA LYS A 76 -13.68 -1.57 9.81
C LYS A 76 -13.28 -0.10 9.93
N CYS A 77 -12.10 0.17 10.50
CA CYS A 77 -11.62 1.54 10.68
C CYS A 77 -11.41 2.24 9.32
N ILE A 78 -10.84 1.57 8.32
CA ILE A 78 -10.69 2.14 6.97
C ILE A 78 -12.06 2.38 6.32
N GLN A 79 -12.99 1.42 6.49
CA GLN A 79 -14.35 1.55 5.97
C GLN A 79 -15.08 2.76 6.58
N GLN A 80 -14.99 2.97 7.89
CA GLN A 80 -15.58 4.11 8.58
C GLN A 80 -14.98 5.43 8.11
N LEU A 81 -13.64 5.51 8.01
CA LEU A 81 -12.95 6.69 7.51
C LEU A 81 -13.37 7.01 6.06
N LEU A 82 -13.51 5.97 5.22
CA LEU A 82 -14.00 6.09 3.85
C LEU A 82 -15.45 6.59 3.75
N GLN A 83 -16.31 6.26 4.71
CA GLN A 83 -17.69 6.75 4.74
C GLN A 83 -17.75 8.24 5.06
N VAL A 84 -16.87 8.74 5.93
CA VAL A 84 -16.90 10.13 6.37
C VAL A 84 -16.10 11.06 5.44
N ARG A 85 -14.85 10.70 5.09
CA ARG A 85 -13.97 11.54 4.26
C ARG A 85 -14.11 11.29 2.76
N GLY A 86 -14.76 10.20 2.35
CA GLY A 86 -14.69 9.74 0.97
C GLY A 86 -13.31 9.18 0.62
N ALA A 87 -13.19 8.68 -0.61
CA ALA A 87 -11.91 8.22 -1.14
C ALA A 87 -11.15 9.42 -1.72
N GLY A 88 -9.87 9.52 -1.36
CA GLY A 88 -8.91 10.50 -1.86
C GLY A 88 -7.50 9.95 -1.73
N GLY A 89 -6.48 10.82 -1.76
CA GLY A 89 -5.06 10.41 -1.70
C GLY A 89 -4.75 9.48 -0.52
N TRP A 90 -5.31 9.77 0.66
CA TRP A 90 -5.13 8.92 1.85
C TRP A 90 -5.56 7.46 1.62
N PHE A 91 -6.67 7.25 0.91
CA PHE A 91 -7.22 5.91 0.67
C PHE A 91 -6.32 5.14 -0.29
N ASP A 92 -5.83 5.82 -1.33
CA ASP A 92 -4.94 5.24 -2.32
C ASP A 92 -3.60 4.85 -1.69
N HIS A 93 -3.05 5.70 -0.82
CA HIS A 93 -1.78 5.45 -0.12
C HIS A 93 -1.90 4.36 0.95
N VAL A 94 -3.00 4.30 1.70
CA VAL A 94 -3.28 3.16 2.60
C VAL A 94 -3.47 1.87 1.80
N CYS A 95 -4.16 1.92 0.65
CA CYS A 95 -4.28 0.77 -0.24
C CYS A 95 -2.92 0.31 -0.76
N PHE A 96 -2.02 1.24 -1.11
CA PHE A 96 -0.68 0.93 -1.55
C PHE A 96 0.11 0.21 -0.45
N LEU A 97 0.13 0.78 0.76
CA LEU A 97 0.76 0.21 1.95
C LEU A 97 0.28 -1.23 2.22
N LEU A 98 -1.04 -1.43 2.29
CA LEU A 98 -1.63 -2.74 2.58
C LEU A 98 -1.33 -3.76 1.48
N THR A 99 -1.27 -3.32 0.23
CA THR A 99 -0.91 -4.20 -0.90
C THR A 99 0.57 -4.59 -0.81
N ALA A 100 1.47 -3.63 -0.55
CA ALA A 100 2.91 -3.87 -0.43
C ALA A 100 3.27 -4.76 0.77
N ARG A 101 2.52 -4.70 1.87
CA ARG A 101 2.71 -5.62 3.02
C ARG A 101 2.47 -7.09 2.66
N ASN A 102 1.61 -7.36 1.67
CA ASN A 102 1.19 -8.69 1.25
C ASN A 102 1.83 -9.17 -0.07
N ASP A 103 2.42 -8.26 -0.84
CA ASP A 103 3.13 -8.54 -2.09
C ASP A 103 4.57 -8.04 -2.03
N VAL A 104 5.50 -8.97 -1.80
CA VAL A 104 6.93 -8.67 -1.67
C VAL A 104 7.52 -8.13 -2.97
N VAL A 105 7.00 -8.55 -4.13
CA VAL A 105 7.48 -8.03 -5.43
C VAL A 105 7.11 -6.57 -5.58
N LEU A 106 5.88 -6.20 -5.19
CA LEU A 106 5.45 -4.80 -5.19
C LEU A 106 6.23 -3.97 -4.16
N ARG A 107 6.45 -4.52 -2.97
CA ARG A 107 7.24 -3.87 -1.92
C ARG A 107 8.63 -3.56 -2.41
N ASP A 108 9.38 -4.56 -2.86
CA ASP A 108 10.75 -4.38 -3.35
C ASP A 108 10.81 -3.54 -4.63
N ALA A 109 9.75 -3.54 -5.46
CA ALA A 109 9.66 -2.59 -6.56
C ALA A 109 9.64 -1.14 -6.07
N ALA A 110 8.87 -0.84 -5.02
CA ALA A 110 8.75 0.49 -4.44
C ALA A 110 9.96 0.89 -3.59
N THR A 111 10.49 -0.04 -2.79
CA THR A 111 11.50 0.24 -1.75
C THR A 111 12.94 -0.05 -2.18
N ARG A 112 13.16 -0.73 -3.32
CA ARG A 112 14.50 -1.03 -3.85
C ARG A 112 14.64 -0.58 -5.29
N PHE A 113 13.85 -1.15 -6.19
CA PHE A 113 14.00 -0.90 -7.63
C PHE A 113 13.83 0.59 -8.01
N LEU A 114 12.77 1.26 -7.54
CA LEU A 114 12.58 2.67 -7.83
C LEU A 114 13.68 3.56 -7.22
N PRO A 115 14.05 3.43 -5.93
CA PRO A 115 15.22 4.10 -5.36
C PRO A 115 16.51 3.87 -6.17
N ASP A 116 16.85 2.62 -6.48
CA ASP A 116 18.04 2.26 -7.26
C ASP A 116 18.02 2.91 -8.66
N CYS A 117 16.83 3.06 -9.26
CA CYS A 117 16.66 3.82 -10.48
C CYS A 117 17.02 5.29 -10.31
N VAL A 118 16.49 5.94 -9.27
CA VAL A 118 16.69 7.36 -9.00
C VAL A 118 18.15 7.64 -8.63
N GLU A 119 18.76 6.80 -7.79
CA GLU A 119 20.18 6.90 -7.43
C GLU A 119 21.10 6.77 -8.66
N ALA A 120 20.73 5.91 -9.61
CA ALA A 120 21.41 5.80 -10.90
C ALA A 120 21.09 6.95 -11.89
N GLY A 121 20.38 8.00 -11.46
CA GLY A 121 20.02 9.16 -12.29
C GLY A 121 18.92 8.89 -13.32
N ARG A 122 18.21 7.75 -13.23
CA ARG A 122 17.10 7.43 -14.15
C ARG A 122 15.85 8.19 -13.72
N THR A 123 15.16 8.77 -14.71
CA THR A 123 13.86 9.44 -14.52
C THR A 123 12.69 8.63 -15.06
N THR A 124 12.98 7.52 -15.75
CA THR A 124 12.00 6.64 -16.36
C THR A 124 12.34 5.18 -16.15
N VAL A 125 11.31 4.35 -16.22
CA VAL A 125 11.39 2.88 -16.17
C VAL A 125 10.52 2.26 -17.24
N ASP A 126 10.85 1.06 -17.66
CA ASP A 126 10.06 0.26 -18.58
C ASP A 126 9.99 -1.20 -18.12
N THR A 127 9.31 -2.05 -18.90
CA THR A 127 9.19 -3.46 -18.55
C THR A 127 10.53 -4.17 -18.55
N ALA A 128 11.45 -3.82 -19.45
CA ALA A 128 12.75 -4.48 -19.56
C ALA A 128 13.64 -4.16 -18.35
N SER A 129 13.64 -2.91 -17.86
CA SER A 129 14.41 -2.52 -16.69
C SER A 129 13.95 -3.27 -15.42
N PHE A 130 12.64 -3.48 -15.27
CA PHE A 130 12.13 -4.28 -14.16
C PHE A 130 12.31 -5.79 -14.36
N GLU A 131 12.25 -6.31 -15.60
CA GLU A 131 12.62 -7.71 -15.89
C GLU A 131 14.08 -7.99 -15.51
N ALA A 132 14.99 -7.04 -15.72
CA ALA A 132 16.39 -7.15 -15.29
C ALA A 132 16.51 -7.21 -13.76
N PHE A 133 15.82 -6.33 -13.03
CA PHE A 133 15.75 -6.40 -11.57
C PHE A 133 15.23 -7.76 -11.07
N LEU A 134 14.19 -8.32 -11.70
CA LEU A 134 13.66 -9.63 -11.33
C LEU A 134 14.66 -10.77 -11.59
N LEU A 135 15.48 -10.66 -12.64
CA LEU A 135 16.56 -11.63 -12.92
C LEU A 135 17.65 -11.58 -11.84
N ASP A 136 18.03 -10.38 -11.39
CA ASP A 136 19.00 -10.24 -10.29
C ASP A 136 18.45 -10.85 -8.99
N ARG A 137 17.17 -10.60 -8.67
CA ARG A 137 16.49 -11.23 -7.53
C ARG A 137 16.36 -12.75 -7.67
N GLU A 138 16.21 -13.26 -8.89
CA GLU A 138 16.24 -14.71 -9.18
C GLU A 138 17.61 -15.31 -8.86
N ALA A 139 18.69 -14.65 -9.29
CA ALA A 139 20.06 -15.06 -9.01
C ALA A 139 20.38 -15.04 -7.50
N ASP A 140 19.82 -14.08 -6.77
CA ASP A 140 19.93 -13.96 -5.31
C ASP A 140 19.04 -14.96 -4.54
N GLY A 141 18.28 -15.81 -5.24
CA GLY A 141 17.46 -16.87 -4.63
C GLY A 141 16.09 -16.42 -4.12
N HIS A 142 15.67 -15.18 -4.37
CA HIS A 142 14.34 -14.69 -3.97
C HIS A 142 13.19 -15.34 -4.75
N ILE A 143 13.48 -15.95 -5.90
CA ILE A 143 12.52 -16.71 -6.72
C ILE A 143 12.93 -18.19 -6.69
N PRO A 144 12.45 -19.00 -5.72
CA PRO A 144 12.91 -20.38 -5.55
C PRO A 144 12.62 -21.29 -6.75
N LYS A 145 11.59 -20.94 -7.52
CA LYS A 145 11.22 -21.61 -8.77
C LYS A 145 11.29 -20.57 -9.90
N PRO A 146 12.35 -20.60 -10.73
CA PRO A 146 12.51 -19.72 -11.87
C PRO A 146 11.23 -19.56 -12.69
N TRP A 147 10.91 -18.30 -13.02
CA TRP A 147 9.77 -18.00 -13.87
C TRP A 147 10.16 -18.11 -15.33
N SER A 148 9.24 -18.59 -16.17
CA SER A 148 9.44 -18.50 -17.62
C SER A 148 9.52 -17.03 -18.04
N PRO A 149 10.19 -16.71 -19.17
CA PRO A 149 10.27 -15.33 -19.66
C PRO A 149 8.91 -14.65 -19.79
N THR A 150 7.88 -15.41 -20.20
CA THR A 150 6.51 -14.92 -20.29
C THR A 150 5.91 -14.57 -18.93
N VAL A 151 6.12 -15.39 -17.90
CA VAL A 151 5.63 -15.12 -16.54
C VAL A 151 6.34 -13.91 -15.95
N ARG A 152 7.68 -13.83 -16.08
CA ARG A 152 8.46 -12.69 -15.60
C ARG A 152 8.01 -11.37 -16.23
N ARG A 153 7.85 -11.34 -17.56
CA ARG A 153 7.31 -10.17 -18.26
C ARG A 153 5.94 -9.76 -17.77
N ARG A 154 5.02 -10.72 -17.55
CA ARG A 154 3.69 -10.43 -17.03
C ARG A 154 3.76 -9.84 -15.62
N VAL A 155 4.56 -10.42 -14.74
CA VAL A 155 4.79 -9.86 -13.39
C VAL A 155 5.29 -8.42 -13.51
N ALA A 156 6.29 -8.18 -14.35
CA ALA A 156 6.85 -6.84 -14.55
C ALA A 156 5.81 -5.82 -15.02
N GLN A 157 5.00 -6.17 -16.02
CA GLN A 157 3.94 -5.30 -16.51
C GLN A 157 2.88 -5.01 -15.44
N HIS A 158 2.50 -6.01 -14.64
CA HIS A 158 1.49 -5.83 -13.59
C HIS A 158 2.00 -4.96 -12.46
N ILE A 159 3.24 -5.19 -11.97
CA ILE A 159 3.84 -4.40 -10.91
C ILE A 159 4.03 -2.94 -11.33
N LEU A 160 4.54 -2.68 -12.54
CA LEU A 160 4.65 -1.32 -13.07
C LEU A 160 3.27 -0.67 -13.28
N GLY A 161 2.25 -1.47 -13.60
CA GLY A 161 0.85 -1.01 -13.64
C GLY A 161 0.35 -0.60 -12.26
N GLN A 162 0.57 -1.43 -11.23
CA GLN A 162 0.19 -1.11 -9.85
C GLN A 162 0.90 0.13 -9.32
N LEU A 163 2.20 0.29 -9.61
CA LEU A 163 2.95 1.51 -9.25
C LEU A 163 2.38 2.75 -9.96
N SER A 164 1.90 2.61 -11.20
CA SER A 164 1.16 3.69 -11.87
C SER A 164 -0.19 3.98 -11.21
N ASP A 165 -0.94 2.93 -10.83
CA ASP A 165 -2.25 3.06 -10.17
C ASP A 165 -2.13 3.76 -8.81
N PHE A 166 -1.05 3.50 -8.06
CA PHE A 166 -0.78 4.12 -6.75
C PHE A 166 -0.04 5.47 -6.84
N GLY A 167 0.24 5.99 -8.03
CA GLY A 167 0.86 7.31 -8.19
C GLY A 167 2.38 7.37 -8.01
N ALA A 168 3.08 6.23 -7.90
CA ALA A 168 4.55 6.19 -7.90
C ALA A 168 5.14 6.35 -9.31
N LEU A 169 4.37 6.02 -10.35
CA LEU A 169 4.75 6.15 -11.75
C LEU A 169 3.65 6.87 -12.54
N THR A 170 4.01 7.53 -13.65
CA THR A 170 2.99 7.96 -14.61
C THR A 170 2.28 6.76 -15.24
N LYS A 171 1.10 6.99 -15.83
CA LYS A 171 0.52 6.04 -16.79
C LYS A 171 1.52 5.75 -17.93
N PRO A 172 1.52 4.52 -18.49
CA PRO A 172 2.43 4.17 -19.57
C PRO A 172 2.22 5.08 -20.78
N ARG A 173 3.32 5.60 -21.34
CA ARG A 173 3.34 6.23 -22.66
C ARG A 173 3.52 5.16 -23.75
N ARG A 174 3.64 5.59 -25.01
CA ARG A 174 3.97 4.73 -26.14
C ARG A 174 5.22 3.88 -25.80
N ALA A 175 5.17 2.59 -26.14
CA ALA A 175 6.18 1.57 -25.82
C ALA A 175 6.30 1.18 -24.31
N GLY A 176 5.38 1.61 -23.44
CA GLY A 176 5.33 1.13 -22.05
C GLY A 176 6.31 1.82 -21.09
N VAL A 177 6.95 2.91 -21.53
CA VAL A 177 7.80 3.75 -20.67
C VAL A 177 6.95 4.54 -19.68
N ARG A 178 7.41 4.65 -18.44
CA ARG A 178 6.78 5.40 -17.34
C ARG A 178 7.79 6.32 -16.70
N THR A 179 7.36 7.52 -16.31
CA THR A 179 8.18 8.46 -15.54
C THR A 179 8.02 8.16 -14.05
N ILE A 180 9.14 8.17 -13.33
CA ILE A 180 9.16 8.06 -11.86
C ILE A 180 8.63 9.36 -11.27
N LEU A 181 7.63 9.28 -10.41
CA LEU A 181 7.04 10.43 -9.74
C LEU A 181 7.64 10.59 -8.35
N ARG A 182 7.78 11.85 -7.92
CA ARG A 182 8.02 12.14 -6.50
C ARG A 182 6.75 11.77 -5.75
N PHE A 183 6.89 10.92 -4.74
CA PHE A 183 5.78 10.49 -3.92
C PHE A 183 5.59 11.45 -2.74
N GLU A 184 4.41 12.05 -2.63
CA GLU A 184 4.04 12.93 -1.53
C GLU A 184 2.84 12.30 -0.81
N PRO A 185 3.06 11.62 0.32
CA PRO A 185 1.98 10.90 0.98
C PRO A 185 0.98 11.89 1.59
N ASP A 186 -0.30 11.65 1.31
CA ASP A 186 -1.42 12.30 1.98
C ASP A 186 -1.23 12.25 3.52
N PRO A 187 -1.32 13.38 4.22
CA PRO A 187 -1.00 13.41 5.64
C PRO A 187 -1.94 12.55 6.51
N VAL A 188 -3.17 12.28 6.06
CA VAL A 188 -4.08 11.34 6.75
C VAL A 188 -3.54 9.91 6.67
N ALA A 189 -2.92 9.51 5.54
CA ALA A 189 -2.26 8.21 5.45
C ALA A 189 -1.01 8.15 6.34
N VAL A 190 -0.25 9.24 6.46
CA VAL A 190 0.88 9.33 7.40
C VAL A 190 0.42 9.07 8.83
N ALA A 191 -0.62 9.78 9.28
CA ALA A 191 -1.17 9.57 10.62
C ALA A 191 -1.74 8.17 10.81
N TRP A 192 -2.41 7.63 9.80
CA TRP A 192 -2.87 6.26 9.82
C TRP A 192 -1.73 5.26 10.06
N LEU A 193 -0.63 5.36 9.29
CA LEU A 193 0.50 4.44 9.42
C LEU A 193 1.20 4.58 10.79
N ALA A 194 1.40 5.81 11.28
CA ALA A 194 1.99 6.03 12.60
C ALA A 194 1.20 5.31 13.71
N TYR A 195 -0.13 5.45 13.70
CA TYR A 195 -1.01 4.79 14.65
C TYR A 195 -1.11 3.28 14.46
N ASP A 196 -1.17 2.81 13.22
CA ASP A 196 -1.16 1.37 12.92
C ASP A 196 0.12 0.69 13.43
N LEU A 197 1.27 1.37 13.36
CA LEU A 197 2.53 0.87 13.95
C LEU A 197 2.52 0.94 15.48
N HIS A 198 2.05 2.06 16.05
CA HIS A 198 1.92 2.22 17.49
C HIS A 198 1.06 1.11 18.12
N PHE A 199 -0.14 0.86 17.59
CA PHE A 199 -1.03 -0.17 18.11
C PHE A 199 -0.57 -1.61 17.82
N LYS A 200 0.42 -1.79 16.93
CA LYS A 200 1.15 -3.06 16.77
C LYS A 200 2.29 -3.24 17.77
N GLY A 201 2.51 -2.28 18.68
CA GLY A 201 3.54 -2.34 19.71
C GLY A 201 4.93 -1.92 19.23
N VAL A 202 5.03 -1.24 18.08
CA VAL A 202 6.30 -0.67 17.62
C VAL A 202 6.65 0.51 18.53
N SER A 203 7.85 0.50 19.11
CA SER A 203 8.32 1.60 19.96
C SER A 203 8.46 2.90 19.16
N ASP A 204 8.29 4.05 19.82
CA ASP A 204 8.38 5.38 19.21
C ASP A 204 9.61 5.59 18.31
N GLY A 205 10.82 5.23 18.76
CA GLY A 205 12.03 5.32 17.94
C GLY A 205 11.97 4.42 16.69
N ALA A 206 11.51 3.18 16.85
CA ALA A 206 11.36 2.23 15.75
C ALA A 206 10.25 2.63 14.77
N ILE A 207 9.27 3.45 15.18
CA ILE A 207 8.28 4.01 14.25
C ILE A 207 8.97 4.91 13.23
N LEU A 208 9.91 5.78 13.61
CA LEU A 208 10.59 6.69 12.67
C LEU A 208 11.42 5.94 11.62
N GLU A 209 11.91 4.76 11.96
CA GLU A 209 12.80 3.95 11.11
C GLU A 209 12.07 2.79 10.43
N HIS A 210 10.75 2.68 10.60
CA HIS A 210 10.00 1.54 10.14
C HIS A 210 10.01 1.43 8.60
N GLU A 211 10.31 0.25 8.09
CA GLU A 211 10.48 0.01 6.64
C GLU A 211 9.23 0.29 5.78
N ASP A 212 8.04 0.34 6.39
CA ASP A 212 6.80 0.67 5.67
C ASP A 212 6.79 2.11 5.13
N TRP A 213 7.53 3.05 5.72
CA TRP A 213 7.63 4.41 5.19
C TRP A 213 8.29 4.44 3.80
N ALA A 214 9.21 3.51 3.54
CA ALA A 214 9.89 3.41 2.25
C ALA A 214 8.94 3.04 1.11
N VAL A 215 7.77 2.45 1.40
CA VAL A 215 6.74 2.18 0.38
C VAL A 215 6.30 3.49 -0.30
N TRP A 216 6.32 4.60 0.44
CA TRP A 216 6.00 5.94 -0.04
C TRP A 216 7.26 6.74 -0.41
N ALA A 217 8.38 6.07 -0.66
CA ALA A 217 9.68 6.66 -0.95
C ALA A 217 10.17 7.68 0.12
N LEU A 218 9.70 7.55 1.37
CA LEU A 218 10.15 8.41 2.45
C LEU A 218 11.43 7.85 3.10
N GLY A 219 12.50 8.64 3.06
CA GLY A 219 13.68 8.42 3.90
C GLY A 219 13.50 8.98 5.31
N PRO A 220 14.41 8.69 6.27
CA PRO A 220 14.24 9.05 7.69
C PRO A 220 13.97 10.54 7.94
N ALA A 221 14.64 11.43 7.20
CA ALA A 221 14.41 12.87 7.31
C ALA A 221 12.99 13.28 6.87
N ALA A 222 12.52 12.71 5.76
CA ALA A 222 11.18 12.98 5.24
C ALA A 222 10.09 12.37 6.13
N VAL A 223 10.33 11.20 6.73
CA VAL A 223 9.43 10.60 7.74
C VAL A 223 9.26 11.56 8.92
N ARG A 224 10.38 12.04 9.48
CA ARG A 224 10.35 13.01 10.59
C ARG A 224 9.58 14.28 10.23
N GLU A 225 9.82 14.85 9.06
CA GLU A 225 9.14 16.06 8.59
C GLU A 225 7.62 15.84 8.49
N ASN A 226 7.18 14.73 7.88
CA ASN A 226 5.77 14.40 7.74
C ASN A 226 5.09 14.17 9.10
N LEU A 227 5.77 13.52 10.05
CA LEU A 227 5.23 13.29 11.40
C LEU A 227 5.16 14.57 12.24
N LEU A 228 6.14 15.47 12.09
CA LEU A 228 6.11 16.79 12.73
C LEU A 228 5.02 17.68 12.15
N HIS A 229 4.82 17.63 10.83
CA HIS A 229 3.75 18.38 10.16
C HIS A 229 2.35 17.95 10.65
N MET A 230 2.19 16.67 11.00
CA MET A 230 0.94 16.10 11.54
C MET A 230 0.81 16.19 13.06
N ALA A 231 1.80 16.75 13.77
CA ALA A 231 1.78 16.85 15.23
C ALA A 231 0.77 17.91 15.67
N VAL A 232 -0.40 17.45 16.11
CA VAL A 232 -1.44 18.25 16.75
C VAL A 232 -1.93 17.54 18.01
N PRO A 233 -2.36 18.24 19.07
CA PRO A 233 -2.73 17.60 20.35
C PRO A 233 -3.80 16.51 20.25
N SER A 234 -4.70 16.58 19.25
CA SER A 234 -5.71 15.54 19.01
C SER A 234 -5.15 14.26 18.39
N LEU A 235 -3.97 14.34 17.75
CA LEU A 235 -3.23 13.20 17.22
C LEU A 235 -2.05 12.88 18.12
N TRP A 236 -1.00 13.68 18.14
CA TRP A 236 0.13 13.46 19.01
C TRP A 236 0.95 14.73 19.19
N GLU A 237 1.75 14.74 20.26
CA GLU A 237 2.93 15.58 20.35
C GLU A 237 4.16 14.73 20.03
N LEU A 238 5.12 15.28 19.30
CA LEU A 238 6.33 14.57 18.89
C LEU A 238 7.58 15.35 19.30
N GLN A 239 8.41 14.73 20.12
CA GLN A 239 9.73 15.23 20.49
C GLN A 239 10.79 14.35 19.84
N VAL A 240 11.75 14.98 19.14
CA VAL A 240 12.85 14.25 18.48
C VAL A 240 14.18 14.90 18.84
N ALA A 241 15.08 14.11 19.42
CA ALA A 241 16.44 14.48 19.77
C ALA A 241 17.42 13.41 19.23
N GLY A 242 18.09 13.74 18.11
CA GLY A 242 18.95 12.76 17.42
C GLY A 242 18.15 11.56 16.94
N SER A 243 18.53 10.35 17.37
CA SER A 243 17.84 9.10 17.09
C SER A 243 16.73 8.75 18.09
N VAL A 244 16.52 9.58 19.12
CA VAL A 244 15.48 9.37 20.12
C VAL A 244 14.24 10.14 19.69
N ALA A 245 13.12 9.42 19.58
CA ALA A 245 11.80 10.00 19.39
C ALA A 245 10.89 9.58 20.53
N GLN A 246 10.04 10.50 20.95
CA GLN A 246 9.02 10.27 21.95
C GLN A 246 7.71 10.87 21.45
N PHE A 247 6.67 10.05 21.38
CA PHE A 247 5.32 10.45 21.08
C PHE A 247 4.52 10.55 22.38
N THR A 248 3.76 11.63 22.51
CA THR A 248 2.61 11.68 23.42
C THR A 248 1.37 11.42 22.57
N TRP A 249 0.88 10.18 22.58
CA TRP A 249 -0.26 9.75 21.76
C TRP A 249 -1.59 10.29 22.30
N GLY A 250 -2.34 11.00 21.46
CA GLY A 250 -3.64 11.58 21.80
C GLY A 250 -4.83 10.63 21.61
N CYS A 251 -4.67 9.57 20.83
CA CYS A 251 -5.67 8.51 20.64
C CYS A 251 -5.18 7.19 21.23
N HIS A 252 -6.10 6.41 21.82
CA HIS A 252 -5.82 5.13 22.48
C HIS A 252 -6.48 3.94 21.78
N SER A 253 -7.17 4.17 20.66
CA SER A 253 -7.65 3.12 19.76
C SER A 253 -7.70 3.60 18.31
N MET A 254 -7.61 2.67 17.35
CA MET A 254 -7.81 2.99 15.92
C MET A 254 -9.18 3.61 15.64
N ARG A 255 -10.19 3.33 16.47
CA ARG A 255 -11.51 3.96 16.36
C ARG A 255 -11.45 5.46 16.68
N GLU A 256 -10.76 5.83 17.76
CA GLU A 256 -10.53 7.25 18.10
C GLU A 256 -9.72 7.95 17.01
N VAL A 257 -8.71 7.28 16.46
CA VAL A 257 -7.94 7.81 15.32
C VAL A 257 -8.84 8.11 14.13
N VAL A 258 -9.74 7.19 13.77
CA VAL A 258 -10.71 7.43 12.69
C VAL A 258 -11.61 8.63 13.00
N ASP A 259 -12.10 8.76 14.23
CA ASP A 259 -12.94 9.88 14.64
C ASP A 259 -12.23 11.23 14.55
N VAL A 260 -10.94 11.28 14.93
CA VAL A 260 -10.11 12.48 14.81
C VAL A 260 -9.80 12.78 13.34
N LEU A 261 -9.30 11.79 12.58
CA LEU A 261 -8.95 11.97 11.17
C LEU A 261 -10.15 12.37 10.31
N ALA A 262 -11.34 11.87 10.64
CA ALA A 262 -12.59 12.26 10.00
C ALA A 262 -12.90 13.77 10.08
N ARG A 263 -12.43 14.46 11.13
CA ARG A 263 -12.72 15.88 11.40
C ARG A 263 -11.52 16.79 11.18
N LEU A 264 -10.33 16.21 11.03
CA LEU A 264 -9.10 16.96 10.86
C LEU A 264 -9.11 17.64 9.49
N ASP A 265 -9.05 18.97 9.48
CA ASP A 265 -8.78 19.75 8.27
C ASP A 265 -7.27 19.69 8.02
N VAL A 266 -6.89 19.00 6.97
CA VAL A 266 -5.50 18.79 6.58
C VAL A 266 -5.27 19.69 5.39
N ARG A 267 -4.65 20.85 5.61
CA ARG A 267 -4.33 21.84 4.57
C ARG A 267 -2.94 21.61 4.03
#